data_AF-A0A2K9NQ24-F1
#
_entry.id   AF-A0A2K9NQ24-F1
#
_cell.length_a   1.000
_cell.length_b   1.000
_cell.length_c   1.000
_cell.angle_alpha   90.00
_cell.angle_beta   90.00
_cell.angle_gamma   90.00
#
_symmetry.space_group_name_H-M   'P 1'
#
loop_
_entity.id
_entity.type
_entity.pdbx_description
1 polymer ?
#
loop_
_entity_poly.entity_id
_entity_poly.type
_entity_poly.pdbx_seq_one_letter_code
_entity_poly.pdbx_strand_id
1 'polypeptide(L)'
;MCEICKSEGKDYRFLNGTKDHIVTQQLYKVYKNSVAPVRLCYIHSIELFMIGEKRFLREHLSFARALATRSKKLSSAADSPFGF
;
A
#
# COMPACT_ATOMS: atom_id res chain seq x y z
N MET A 1 5.05 10.03 6.21
CA MET A 1 5.32 9.74 4.79
C MET A 1 4.45 8.56 4.36
N CYS A 2 3.87 8.61 3.15
CA CYS A 2 3.03 7.52 2.63
C CYS A 2 3.87 6.37 2.08
N GLU A 3 3.30 5.15 2.00
CA GLU A 3 4.03 3.97 1.51
C GLU A 3 4.47 4.12 0.04
N ILE A 4 3.67 4.79 -0.79
CA ILE A 4 3.99 5.03 -2.22
C ILE A 4 5.12 6.04 -2.36
N CYS A 5 4.96 7.19 -1.72
CA CYS A 5 5.96 8.25 -1.62
C CYS A 5 7.31 7.65 -1.19
N LYS A 6 7.29 6.74 -0.20
CA LYS A 6 8.47 6.02 0.29
C LYS A 6 9.04 5.07 -0.75
N SER A 7 8.20 4.33 -1.47
CA SER A 7 8.64 3.38 -2.50
C SER A 7 9.16 4.04 -3.79
N GLU A 8 8.70 5.26 -4.09
CA GLU A 8 9.07 6.02 -5.29
C GLU A 8 10.13 7.09 -5.00
N GLY A 9 10.54 7.27 -3.74
CA GLY A 9 11.48 8.31 -3.35
C GLY A 9 10.94 9.74 -3.53
N LYS A 10 9.62 9.91 -3.51
CA LYS A 10 8.98 11.22 -3.69
C LYS A 10 8.77 11.93 -2.36
N ASP A 11 9.00 13.24 -2.37
CA ASP A 11 8.75 14.10 -1.22
C ASP A 11 7.25 14.29 -0.98
N TYR A 12 6.74 13.52 -0.02
CA TYR A 12 5.36 13.60 0.45
C TYR A 12 4.93 15.03 0.78
N ARG A 13 5.80 15.82 1.45
CA ARG A 13 5.49 17.19 1.87
C ARG A 13 5.34 18.14 0.68
N PHE A 14 6.13 17.93 -0.37
CA PHE A 14 6.04 18.74 -1.58
C PHE A 14 4.74 18.45 -2.33
N LEU A 15 4.36 17.18 -2.46
CA LEU A 15 3.13 16.77 -3.13
C LEU A 15 1.88 17.24 -2.38
N ASN A 16 1.81 16.96 -1.07
CA ASN A 16 0.60 17.22 -0.29
C ASN A 16 0.43 18.67 0.18
N GLY A 17 1.45 19.52 0.04
CA GLY A 17 1.46 20.88 0.58
C GLY A 17 1.25 20.87 2.10
N THR A 18 0.28 21.66 2.58
CA THR A 18 -0.06 21.79 4.01
C THR A 18 -0.87 20.61 4.56
N LYS A 19 -1.34 19.68 3.72
CA LYS A 19 -2.20 18.56 4.13
C LYS A 19 -1.36 17.32 4.44
N ASP A 20 -0.86 17.22 5.65
CA ASP A 20 0.05 16.17 6.11
C ASP A 20 -0.63 14.95 6.75
N HIS A 21 -1.94 14.80 6.56
CA HIS A 21 -2.66 13.64 7.06
C HIS A 21 -2.33 12.38 6.25
N ILE A 22 -2.15 11.29 6.99
CA ILE A 22 -1.91 9.95 6.47
C ILE A 22 -3.14 9.12 6.83
N VAL A 23 -3.78 8.55 5.82
CA VAL A 23 -4.97 7.72 5.98
C VAL A 23 -4.58 6.27 5.76
N THR A 24 -5.01 5.39 6.65
CA THR A 24 -4.90 3.94 6.44
C THR A 24 -6.13 3.48 5.67
N GLN A 25 -5.92 2.99 4.45
CA GLN A 25 -6.99 2.38 3.65
C GLN A 25 -6.75 0.87 3.51
N GLN A 26 -7.82 0.14 3.21
CA GLN A 26 -7.76 -1.30 3.01
C GLN A 26 -7.88 -1.59 1.52
N LEU A 27 -6.92 -2.32 0.97
CA LEU A 27 -7.01 -2.87 -0.38
C LEU A 27 -7.66 -4.25 -0.27
N TYR A 28 -8.85 -4.41 -0.83
CA TYR A 28 -9.68 -5.60 -0.60
C TYR A 28 -9.53 -6.67 -1.68
N LYS A 29 -9.19 -6.30 -2.92
CA LYS A 29 -9.51 -7.19 -4.07
C LYS A 29 -8.36 -7.54 -4.98
N VAL A 30 -7.15 -7.00 -4.77
CA VAL A 30 -6.07 -7.12 -5.78
C VAL A 30 -4.90 -8.00 -5.35
N TYR A 31 -4.82 -8.47 -4.09
CA TYR A 31 -3.73 -9.34 -3.66
C TYR A 31 -4.22 -10.61 -2.95
N LYS A 32 -4.31 -11.73 -3.69
CA LYS A 32 -4.50 -13.10 -3.17
C LYS A 32 -5.64 -13.28 -2.15
N ASN A 33 -6.83 -12.69 -2.38
CA ASN A 33 -7.98 -12.77 -1.46
C ASN A 33 -7.66 -12.29 -0.02
N SER A 34 -6.64 -11.45 0.15
CA SER A 34 -6.25 -10.91 1.45
C SER A 34 -6.45 -9.41 1.48
N VAL A 35 -6.95 -8.90 2.60
CA VAL A 35 -7.10 -7.47 2.84
C VAL A 35 -5.75 -6.90 3.28
N ALA A 36 -5.18 -6.00 2.50
CA ALA A 36 -3.91 -5.37 2.81
C ALA A 36 -4.13 -3.93 3.32
N PRO A 37 -3.86 -3.63 4.61
CA PRO A 37 -3.90 -2.26 5.10
C PRO A 37 -2.69 -1.48 4.58
N VAL A 38 -2.94 -0.33 3.96
CA VAL A 38 -1.95 0.53 3.32
C VAL A 38 -2.04 1.97 3.82
N ARG A 39 -0.89 2.59 4.09
CA ARG A 39 -0.82 3.98 4.58
C ARG A 39 -0.58 4.95 3.42
N LEU A 40 -1.60 5.74 3.10
CA LEU A 40 -1.61 6.64 1.95
C LEU A 40 -1.60 8.11 2.39
N CYS A 41 -1.07 8.97 1.52
CA CYS A 41 -1.23 10.42 1.69
C CYS A 41 -2.59 10.87 1.18
N TYR A 42 -3.00 12.09 1.51
CA TYR A 42 -4.20 12.70 0.93
C TYR A 42 -4.31 12.53 -0.59
N ILE A 43 -3.28 12.91 -1.36
CA ILE A 43 -3.32 12.81 -2.83
C ILE A 43 -3.48 11.35 -3.29
N HIS A 44 -2.62 10.44 -2.83
CA HIS A 44 -2.70 9.03 -3.20
C HIS A 44 -3.99 8.35 -2.70
N SER A 45 -4.64 8.88 -1.65
CA SER A 45 -5.94 8.40 -1.20
C SER A 45 -7.08 8.84 -2.14
N ILE A 46 -7.01 10.06 -2.68
CA ILE A 46 -7.94 10.55 -3.71
C ILE A 46 -7.71 9.78 -5.01
N GLU A 47 -6.45 9.62 -5.41
CA GLU A 47 -6.06 8.89 -6.60
C GLU A 47 -6.57 7.45 -6.55
N LEU A 48 -6.33 6.73 -5.44
CA LEU A 48 -6.85 5.38 -5.24
C LEU A 48 -8.37 5.32 -5.38
N PHE A 49 -9.09 6.31 -4.85
CA PHE A 49 -10.54 6.40 -4.99
C PHE A 49 -10.97 6.68 -6.45
N MET A 50 -10.25 7.53 -7.18
CA MET A 50 -10.60 7.92 -8.55
C MET A 50 -10.31 6.83 -9.58
N ILE A 51 -9.15 6.19 -9.53
CA ILE A 51 -8.74 5.21 -10.56
C ILE A 51 -9.02 3.75 -10.15
N GLY A 52 -9.28 3.53 -8.86
CA GLY A 52 -9.55 2.22 -8.28
C GLY A 52 -8.31 1.34 -8.09
N GLU A 53 -8.41 0.36 -7.20
CA GLU A 53 -7.29 -0.46 -6.73
C GLU A 53 -6.46 -1.11 -7.86
N LYS A 54 -7.13 -1.64 -8.90
CA LYS A 54 -6.46 -2.36 -10.00
C LYS A 54 -5.57 -1.45 -10.85
N ARG A 55 -6.04 -0.25 -11.17
CA ARG A 55 -5.27 0.72 -11.98
C ARG A 55 -4.18 1.36 -11.14
N PHE A 56 -4.51 1.69 -9.90
CA PHE A 56 -3.56 2.24 -8.93
C PHE A 56 -2.31 1.37 -8.74
N LEU A 57 -2.49 0.06 -8.57
CA LEU A 57 -1.36 -0.86 -8.44
C LEU A 57 -0.56 -1.04 -9.74
N ARG A 58 -1.17 -0.75 -10.91
CA ARG A 58 -0.48 -0.80 -12.20
C ARG A 58 0.38 0.43 -12.42
N GLU A 59 -0.06 1.59 -11.94
CA GLU A 59 0.70 2.85 -12.03
C GLU A 59 1.85 2.87 -11.02
N HIS A 60 1.63 2.34 -9.80
CA HIS A 60 2.66 2.27 -8.77
C HIS A 60 3.29 0.88 -8.64
N LEU A 61 4.06 0.46 -9.65
CA LEU A 61 4.68 -0.88 -9.68
C LEU A 61 5.66 -1.13 -8.53
N SER A 62 6.41 -0.11 -8.11
CA SER A 62 7.35 -0.20 -6.98
C SER A 62 6.62 -0.52 -5.67
N PHE A 63 5.47 0.13 -5.47
CA PHE A 63 4.59 -0.12 -4.34
C PHE A 63 3.94 -1.51 -4.42
N ALA A 64 3.47 -1.92 -5.60
CA ALA A 64 2.90 -3.26 -5.81
C ALA A 64 3.91 -4.37 -5.50
N ARG A 65 5.18 -4.19 -5.88
CA ARG A 65 6.28 -5.13 -5.51
C ARG A 65 6.54 -5.14 -4.01
N ALA A 66 6.56 -3.98 -3.35
CA ALA A 66 6.73 -3.91 -1.89
C ALA A 66 5.58 -4.62 -1.15
N LEU A 67 4.34 -4.45 -1.62
CA LEU A 67 3.18 -5.18 -1.11
C LEU A 67 3.29 -6.68 -1.33
N ALA A 68 3.76 -7.11 -2.50
CA ALA A 68 4.03 -8.52 -2.80
C ALA A 68 4.97 -9.16 -1.78
N THR A 69 6.10 -8.51 -1.51
CA THR A 69 7.09 -8.98 -0.54
C THR A 69 6.51 -9.04 0.88
N ARG A 70 5.70 -8.04 1.27
CA ARG A 70 5.02 -8.02 2.58
C ARG A 70 4.05 -9.18 2.73
N SER A 71 3.26 -9.49 1.70
CA SER A 71 2.32 -10.62 1.72
C SER A 71 3.03 -11.97 1.84
N LYS A 72 4.17 -12.17 1.17
CA LYS A 72 4.94 -13.42 1.21
C LYS A 72 5.48 -13.72 2.61
N LYS A 73 5.84 -12.67 3.36
CA LYS A 73 6.29 -12.78 4.75
C LYS A 73 5.16 -13.17 5.71
N LEU A 74 3.93 -12.77 5.39
CA LEU A 74 2.74 -13.14 6.17
C LEU A 74 2.36 -14.61 5.96
N SER A 75 2.44 -15.12 4.71
CA SER A 75 2.19 -16.53 4.44
C SER A 75 3.24 -17.45 5.06
N SER A 76 4.52 -17.06 5.07
CA SER A 76 5.58 -17.87 5.68
C SER A 76 5.51 -17.97 7.22
N ALA A 77 4.74 -17.10 7.88
CA ALA A 77 4.53 -17.15 9.33
C ALA A 77 3.33 -18.02 9.73
N ALA A 78 2.47 -18.40 8.77
CA ALA A 78 1.32 -19.27 9.01
C ALA A 78 1.63 -20.77 8.82
N ASP A 79 2.83 -21.10 8.32
CA ASP A 79 3.26 -22.47 8.02
C ASP A 79 4.15 -23.09 9.12
N SER A 80 4.03 -22.65 10.39
CA SER A 80 4.65 -23.36 11.52
C SER A 80 3.65 -24.36 12.12
N PRO A 81 3.83 -25.68 11.95
CA PRO A 81 2.89 -26.68 12.46
C PRO A 81 3.00 -26.95 13.98
N PHE A 82 3.91 -26.28 14.69
CA PHE A 82 4.05 -26.39 16.14
C PHE A 82 4.30 -25.02 16.75
N GLY A 83 3.26 -24.40 17.29
CA GLY A 83 3.39 -23.37 18.32
C GLY A 83 3.26 -24.05 19.68
N PHE A 84 4.37 -24.09 20.43
CA PHE A 84 4.36 -24.28 21.90
C PHE A 84 4.23 -22.91 22.57
#